data_AF-A0A9X1T980-F1
#
_entry.id   AF-A0A9X1T980-F1
#
_cell.length_a   1.000
_cell.length_b   1.000
_cell.length_c   1.000
_cell.angle_alpha   90.00
_cell.angle_beta   90.00
_cell.angle_gamma   90.00
#
_symmetry.space_group_name_H-M   'P 1'
#
loop_
_entity.id
_entity.type
_entity.pdbx_description
1 polymer ?
#
loop_
_entity_poly.entity_id
_entity_poly.type
_entity_poly.pdbx_seq_one_letter_code
_entity_poly.pdbx_strand_id
1 'polypeptide(L)'
;METKLIKKSIAINAPKENVWKVMISNDKNKIWYNAFSEGTQAETDWQVGSKAVFSDDSKSGIVGIITVNKPAEELVIEYTGVLNNGVENYENEEAQSVKGFQEFYWLKEENGVTRLDMQCDMGIDYFEMMSDAWDHALIIVRELAETDTSASALLDQLDNTTKNFLEAIDAFDENEINEVPFEGSWTGGQVVEHILKSESGLPDMLLGDYADTQRPVDANIAEIEHIFLDFSTKMKAPDFNVPSNGPHNKAELVAAFQKEREEIRKVAAEHDLSLTATAFAFPGVGKLTRWEWLNFVVCHSKRHIYQLKNIRKKLSEKVAG
;
A
#
# COMPACT_ATOMS: atom_id res chain seq x y z
N MET A 1 -18.08 -18.95 -33.77
CA MET A 1 -18.88 -18.29 -32.71
C MET A 1 -18.99 -16.82 -33.06
N GLU A 2 -20.11 -16.20 -32.69
CA GLU A 2 -20.24 -14.74 -32.80
C GLU A 2 -19.38 -14.11 -31.71
N THR A 3 -18.56 -13.13 -32.10
CA THR A 3 -17.61 -12.47 -31.21
C THR A 3 -17.92 -10.98 -31.13
N LYS A 4 -17.55 -10.36 -30.01
CA LYS A 4 -17.70 -8.95 -29.74
C LYS A 4 -16.46 -8.45 -29.02
N LEU A 5 -16.11 -7.20 -29.26
CA LEU A 5 -14.90 -6.59 -28.73
C LEU A 5 -15.26 -5.73 -27.52
N ILE A 6 -14.69 -6.05 -26.37
CA ILE A 6 -14.72 -5.17 -25.19
C ILE A 6 -13.71 -4.06 -25.42
N LYS A 7 -14.10 -2.81 -25.18
CA LYS A 7 -13.21 -1.64 -25.20
C LYS A 7 -13.48 -0.79 -23.97
N LYS A 8 -12.45 -0.57 -23.16
CA LYS A 8 -12.56 0.26 -21.95
C LYS A 8 -11.37 1.21 -21.87
N SER A 9 -11.56 2.30 -21.16
CA SER A 9 -10.53 3.33 -20.96
C SER A 9 -10.72 3.96 -19.59
N ILE A 10 -9.62 4.20 -18.88
CA ILE A 10 -9.63 4.88 -17.58
C ILE A 10 -8.47 5.86 -17.48
N ALA A 11 -8.71 7.00 -16.83
CA ALA A 11 -7.67 7.94 -16.45
C ALA A 11 -7.21 7.64 -15.02
N ILE A 12 -5.89 7.61 -14.82
CA ILE A 12 -5.22 7.22 -13.59
C ILE A 12 -4.22 8.32 -13.25
N ASN A 13 -4.35 8.94 -12.08
CA ASN A 13 -3.47 10.01 -11.59
C ASN A 13 -2.15 9.44 -11.05
N ALA A 14 -1.42 8.76 -11.93
CA ALA A 14 -0.11 8.17 -11.65
C ALA A 14 0.74 8.13 -12.94
N PRO A 15 2.08 8.16 -12.84
CA PRO A 15 2.97 7.93 -13.97
C PRO A 15 2.75 6.54 -14.59
N LYS A 16 2.99 6.42 -15.89
CA LYS A 16 2.73 5.17 -16.64
C LYS A 16 3.55 3.99 -16.13
N GLU A 17 4.73 4.23 -15.57
CA GLU A 17 5.57 3.20 -14.95
C GLU A 17 4.91 2.57 -13.73
N ASN A 18 4.19 3.35 -12.92
CA ASN A 18 3.45 2.85 -11.76
C ASN A 18 2.25 2.01 -12.20
N VAL A 19 1.48 2.51 -13.18
CA VAL A 19 0.36 1.77 -13.76
C VAL A 19 0.85 0.44 -14.34
N TRP A 20 1.94 0.47 -15.10
CA TRP A 20 2.55 -0.73 -15.66
C TRP A 20 2.95 -1.74 -14.58
N LYS A 21 3.61 -1.29 -13.51
CA LYS A 21 4.00 -2.14 -12.38
C LYS A 21 2.79 -2.83 -11.77
N VAL A 22 1.67 -2.12 -11.57
CA VAL A 22 0.41 -2.70 -11.04
C VAL A 22 -0.14 -3.79 -11.97
N MET A 23 -0.05 -3.59 -13.29
CA MET A 23 -0.56 -4.55 -14.25
C MET A 23 0.22 -5.87 -14.24
N ILE A 24 1.56 -5.83 -14.19
CA ILE A 24 2.38 -7.03 -14.44
C ILE A 24 2.99 -7.68 -13.19
N SER A 25 3.07 -6.97 -12.04
CA SER A 25 3.73 -7.52 -10.85
C SER A 25 2.82 -8.52 -10.14
N ASN A 26 3.33 -9.72 -9.84
CA ASN A 26 2.53 -10.82 -9.25
C ASN A 26 1.83 -10.45 -7.92
N ASP A 27 2.42 -9.55 -7.13
CA ASP A 27 1.84 -9.10 -5.87
C ASP A 27 0.62 -8.18 -6.08
N LYS A 28 0.61 -7.40 -7.17
CA LYS A 28 -0.46 -6.45 -7.49
C LYS A 28 -1.48 -7.04 -8.47
N ASN A 29 -1.06 -7.89 -9.41
CA ASN A 29 -1.94 -8.39 -10.45
C ASN A 29 -3.05 -9.30 -9.91
N LYS A 30 -2.72 -10.15 -8.93
CA LYS A 30 -3.68 -11.00 -8.21
C LYS A 30 -4.81 -10.20 -7.55
N ILE A 31 -4.58 -8.94 -7.20
CA ILE A 31 -5.57 -8.11 -6.52
C ILE A 31 -6.66 -7.69 -7.50
N TRP A 32 -6.29 -7.21 -8.70
CA TRP A 32 -7.29 -6.78 -9.68
C TRP A 32 -7.85 -7.96 -10.50
N TYR A 33 -7.10 -9.06 -10.66
CA TYR A 33 -7.63 -10.28 -11.28
C TYR A 33 -8.78 -10.92 -10.50
N ASN A 34 -8.89 -10.67 -9.18
CA ASN A 34 -10.05 -11.09 -8.39
C ASN A 34 -11.39 -10.53 -8.88
N ALA A 35 -11.38 -9.46 -9.71
CA ALA A 35 -12.59 -8.95 -10.33
C ALA A 35 -13.24 -9.94 -11.32
N PHE A 36 -12.48 -10.92 -11.83
CA PHE A 36 -12.97 -11.94 -12.75
C PHE A 36 -13.36 -13.22 -12.02
N SER A 37 -12.48 -13.71 -11.14
CA SER A 37 -12.74 -14.84 -10.26
C SER A 37 -11.77 -14.79 -9.08
N GLU A 38 -12.25 -15.15 -7.89
CA GLU A 38 -11.44 -15.14 -6.66
C GLU A 38 -10.23 -16.07 -6.78
N GLY A 39 -9.06 -15.59 -6.36
CA GLY A 39 -7.80 -16.36 -6.42
C GLY A 39 -7.14 -16.37 -7.80
N THR A 40 -7.68 -15.64 -8.78
CA THR A 40 -7.08 -15.58 -10.12
C THR A 40 -5.68 -14.97 -10.09
N GLN A 41 -4.74 -15.66 -10.71
CA GLN A 41 -3.35 -15.22 -10.84
C GLN A 41 -2.84 -15.40 -12.27
N ALA A 42 -1.87 -14.59 -12.65
CA ALA A 42 -1.11 -14.75 -13.89
C ALA A 42 0.26 -15.39 -13.60
N GLU A 43 0.55 -16.49 -14.28
CA GLU A 43 1.84 -17.18 -14.24
C GLU A 43 2.58 -16.97 -15.57
N THR A 44 3.50 -16.00 -15.60
CA THR A 44 4.35 -15.70 -16.75
C THR A 44 5.56 -14.86 -16.33
N ASP A 45 6.61 -14.83 -17.17
CA ASP A 45 7.74 -13.90 -17.04
C ASP A 45 7.54 -12.61 -17.88
N TRP A 46 6.39 -12.51 -18.56
CA TRP A 46 5.98 -11.40 -19.43
C TRP A 46 6.90 -11.15 -20.65
N GLN A 47 7.86 -12.02 -20.96
CA GLN A 47 8.72 -11.83 -22.14
C GLN A 47 7.93 -12.14 -23.42
N VAL A 48 8.27 -11.43 -24.51
CA VAL A 48 7.67 -11.72 -25.82
C VAL A 48 7.98 -13.16 -26.23
N GLY A 49 6.95 -13.91 -26.59
CA GLY A 49 7.02 -15.35 -26.90
C GLY A 49 6.79 -16.26 -25.70
N SER A 50 6.72 -15.73 -24.48
CA SER A 50 6.48 -16.54 -23.28
C SER A 50 5.02 -16.96 -23.15
N LYS A 51 4.83 -18.16 -22.61
CA LYS A 51 3.52 -18.64 -22.18
C LYS A 51 3.04 -17.80 -20.99
N ALA A 52 1.75 -17.51 -20.98
CA ALA A 52 1.05 -16.94 -19.84
C ALA A 52 -0.16 -17.82 -19.49
N VAL A 53 -0.27 -18.18 -18.21
CA VAL A 53 -1.40 -18.96 -17.69
C VAL A 53 -2.15 -18.07 -16.71
N PHE A 54 -3.43 -17.87 -16.96
CA PHE A 54 -4.32 -17.12 -16.06
C PHE A 54 -5.29 -18.13 -15.46
N SER A 55 -5.21 -18.36 -14.16
CA SER A 55 -6.01 -19.41 -13.51
C SER A 55 -6.42 -19.02 -12.10
N ASP A 56 -7.60 -19.48 -11.70
CA ASP A 56 -8.11 -19.37 -10.33
C ASP A 56 -7.59 -20.48 -9.41
N ASP A 57 -8.09 -20.50 -8.16
CA ASP A 57 -7.73 -21.51 -7.16
C ASP A 57 -8.15 -22.94 -7.54
N SER A 58 -9.11 -23.10 -8.47
CA SER A 58 -9.49 -24.41 -9.01
C SER A 58 -8.50 -24.92 -10.07
N LYS A 59 -7.48 -24.12 -10.41
CA LYS A 59 -6.56 -24.37 -11.53
C LYS A 59 -7.29 -24.47 -12.86
N SER A 60 -8.33 -23.67 -13.03
CA SER A 60 -9.03 -23.52 -14.31
C SER A 60 -8.91 -22.07 -14.81
N GLY A 61 -8.90 -21.90 -16.12
CA GLY A 61 -8.75 -20.58 -16.75
C GLY A 61 -8.25 -20.66 -18.18
N ILE A 62 -7.42 -19.70 -18.60
CA ILE A 62 -7.01 -19.51 -19.99
C ILE A 62 -5.49 -19.50 -20.16
N VAL A 63 -5.02 -20.00 -21.30
CA VAL A 63 -3.60 -20.09 -21.64
C VAL A 63 -3.33 -19.24 -22.87
N GLY A 64 -2.33 -18.37 -22.80
CA GLY A 64 -1.95 -17.48 -23.88
C GLY A 64 -0.44 -17.39 -24.09
N ILE A 65 -0.07 -16.54 -25.03
CA ILE A 65 1.31 -16.17 -25.35
C ILE A 65 1.42 -14.65 -25.40
N ILE A 66 2.49 -14.11 -24.82
CA ILE A 66 2.77 -12.68 -24.88
C ILE A 66 3.30 -12.36 -26.28
N THR A 67 2.53 -11.65 -27.09
CA THR A 67 2.92 -11.32 -28.48
C THR A 67 3.58 -9.95 -28.59
N VAL A 68 3.28 -9.04 -27.66
CA VAL A 68 3.94 -7.73 -27.55
C VAL A 68 4.14 -7.41 -26.07
N ASN A 69 5.34 -6.92 -25.73
CA ASN A 69 5.60 -6.26 -24.46
C ASN A 69 6.54 -5.08 -24.72
N LYS A 70 5.99 -3.87 -24.70
CA LYS A 70 6.71 -2.60 -24.68
C LYS A 70 6.45 -1.97 -23.31
N PRO A 71 7.41 -2.03 -22.38
CA PRO A 71 7.22 -1.56 -21.02
C PRO A 71 6.62 -0.16 -20.94
N ALA A 72 5.56 -0.03 -20.13
CA ALA A 72 4.79 1.20 -19.91
C ALA A 72 4.21 1.84 -21.18
N GLU A 73 4.00 1.07 -22.25
CA GLU A 73 3.43 1.55 -23.51
C GLU A 73 2.38 0.60 -24.06
N GLU A 74 2.70 -0.69 -24.19
CA GLU A 74 1.86 -1.66 -24.89
C GLU A 74 2.09 -3.10 -24.42
N LEU A 75 1.01 -3.82 -24.13
CA LEU A 75 1.02 -5.26 -23.84
C LEU A 75 -0.02 -5.93 -24.71
N VAL A 76 0.34 -7.05 -25.35
CA VAL A 76 -0.60 -7.87 -26.11
C VAL A 76 -0.43 -9.34 -25.76
N ILE A 77 -1.56 -9.98 -25.48
CA ILE A 77 -1.67 -11.37 -25.09
C ILE A 77 -2.59 -12.04 -26.10
N GLU A 78 -2.15 -13.13 -26.71
CA GLU A 78 -2.98 -13.94 -27.59
C GLU A 78 -3.34 -15.25 -26.91
N TYR A 79 -4.63 -15.55 -26.81
CA TYR A 79 -5.12 -16.77 -26.21
C TYR A 79 -4.96 -17.95 -27.17
N THR A 80 -4.42 -19.04 -26.65
CA THR A 80 -4.05 -20.23 -27.42
C THR A 80 -4.80 -21.48 -26.99
N GLY A 81 -5.31 -21.51 -25.76
CA GLY A 81 -6.07 -22.63 -25.22
C GLY A 81 -6.64 -22.33 -23.84
N VAL A 82 -7.13 -23.37 -23.19
CA VAL A 82 -7.72 -23.31 -21.85
C VAL A 82 -6.99 -24.23 -20.88
N LEU A 83 -7.14 -23.93 -19.60
CA LEU A 83 -6.69 -24.77 -18.50
C LEU A 83 -7.93 -25.28 -17.77
N ASN A 84 -8.05 -26.59 -17.57
CA ASN A 84 -9.11 -27.17 -16.75
C ASN A 84 -8.49 -28.11 -15.73
N ASN A 85 -8.69 -27.84 -14.43
CA ASN A 85 -8.14 -28.62 -13.32
C ASN A 85 -6.62 -28.90 -13.47
N GLY A 86 -5.85 -27.89 -13.90
CA GLY A 86 -4.41 -27.98 -14.10
C GLY A 86 -3.97 -28.69 -15.39
N VAL A 87 -4.91 -29.07 -16.27
CA VAL A 87 -4.61 -29.71 -17.56
C VAL A 87 -4.86 -28.73 -18.70
N GLU A 88 -3.81 -28.43 -19.47
CA GLU A 88 -3.86 -27.55 -20.63
C GLU A 88 -4.51 -28.27 -21.83
N ASN A 89 -5.44 -27.59 -22.50
CA ASN A 89 -6.07 -28.06 -23.73
C ASN A 89 -6.00 -26.96 -24.79
N TYR A 90 -5.54 -27.32 -26.00
CA TYR A 90 -5.37 -26.39 -27.13
C TYR A 90 -6.30 -26.70 -28.31
N GLU A 91 -7.01 -27.82 -28.23
CA GLU A 91 -7.75 -28.38 -29.36
C GLU A 91 -9.22 -28.71 -29.06
N ASN A 92 -9.63 -28.78 -27.79
CA ASN A 92 -11.02 -29.04 -27.42
C ASN A 92 -11.93 -27.85 -27.79
N GLU A 93 -13.25 -28.05 -27.74
CA GLU A 93 -14.23 -27.03 -28.16
C GLU A 93 -14.05 -25.70 -27.42
N GLU A 94 -13.77 -25.77 -26.11
CA GLU A 94 -13.50 -24.60 -25.27
C GLU A 94 -12.23 -23.85 -25.71
N ALA A 95 -11.13 -24.56 -25.97
CA ALA A 95 -9.90 -23.96 -26.49
C ALA A 95 -10.13 -23.32 -27.86
N GLN A 96 -10.84 -23.99 -28.78
CA GLN A 96 -11.14 -23.43 -30.10
C GLN A 96 -12.04 -22.20 -30.03
N SER A 97 -12.81 -22.05 -28.95
CA SER A 97 -13.68 -20.88 -28.73
C SER A 97 -12.91 -19.59 -28.43
N VAL A 98 -11.73 -19.71 -27.84
CA VAL A 98 -10.86 -18.58 -27.45
C VAL A 98 -9.58 -18.48 -28.27
N LYS A 99 -9.24 -19.50 -29.06
CA LYS A 99 -8.00 -19.55 -29.84
C LYS A 99 -7.92 -18.38 -30.81
N GLY A 100 -6.85 -17.59 -30.67
CA GLY A 100 -6.60 -16.39 -31.47
C GLY A 100 -7.31 -15.13 -30.97
N PHE A 101 -8.09 -15.19 -29.88
CA PHE A 101 -8.59 -13.99 -29.21
C PHE A 101 -7.42 -13.23 -28.60
N GLN A 102 -7.51 -11.91 -28.65
CA GLN A 102 -6.43 -11.05 -28.19
C GLN A 102 -6.92 -10.11 -27.09
N GLU A 103 -6.04 -9.89 -26.13
CA GLU A 103 -6.14 -8.89 -25.09
C GLU A 103 -5.03 -7.86 -25.28
N PHE A 104 -5.41 -6.60 -25.33
CA PHE A 104 -4.52 -5.47 -25.60
C PHE A 104 -4.61 -4.45 -24.48
N TYR A 105 -3.46 -3.85 -24.20
CA TYR A 105 -3.34 -2.70 -23.32
C TYR A 105 -2.46 -1.64 -23.96
N TRP A 106 -2.86 -0.38 -23.81
CA TRP A 106 -2.05 0.77 -24.19
C TRP A 106 -2.03 1.80 -23.07
N LEU A 107 -0.85 2.31 -22.75
CA LEU A 107 -0.65 3.35 -21.76
C LEU A 107 -0.18 4.63 -22.45
N LYS A 108 -0.84 5.73 -22.16
CA LYS A 108 -0.42 7.06 -22.61
C LYS A 108 -0.46 8.05 -21.45
N GLU A 109 0.69 8.60 -21.11
CA GLU A 109 0.82 9.62 -20.07
C GLU A 109 0.76 11.04 -20.66
N GLU A 110 0.05 11.93 -19.99
CA GLU A 110 0.06 13.37 -20.23
C GLU A 110 -0.09 14.11 -18.89
N ASN A 111 0.87 14.99 -18.56
CA ASN A 111 0.87 15.80 -17.33
C ASN A 111 0.73 14.99 -16.03
N GLY A 112 1.38 13.84 -15.92
CA GLY A 112 1.33 12.98 -14.73
C GLY A 112 0.04 12.17 -14.58
N VAL A 113 -0.86 12.22 -15.57
CA VAL A 113 -2.05 11.37 -15.64
C VAL A 113 -1.86 10.37 -16.77
N THR A 114 -1.97 9.09 -16.45
CA THR A 114 -1.90 7.99 -17.42
C THR A 114 -3.31 7.58 -17.83
N ARG A 115 -3.55 7.54 -19.14
CA ARG A 115 -4.71 6.84 -19.71
C ARG A 115 -4.32 5.39 -19.98
N LEU A 116 -5.06 4.46 -19.37
CA LEU A 116 -4.98 3.03 -19.66
C LEU A 116 -6.17 2.66 -20.55
N ASP A 117 -5.88 2.28 -21.79
CA ASP A 117 -6.86 1.74 -22.73
C ASP A 117 -6.72 0.21 -22.78
N MET A 118 -7.83 -0.51 -22.76
CA MET A 118 -7.82 -1.97 -22.95
C MET A 118 -8.82 -2.42 -24.02
N GLN A 119 -8.47 -3.50 -24.72
CA GLN A 119 -9.38 -4.21 -25.63
C GLN A 119 -9.27 -5.72 -25.43
N CYS A 120 -10.38 -6.43 -25.46
CA CYS A 120 -10.39 -7.89 -25.36
C CYS A 120 -11.45 -8.48 -26.29
N ASP A 121 -11.04 -9.41 -27.14
CA ASP A 121 -11.98 -10.23 -27.90
C ASP A 121 -12.79 -11.11 -26.95
N MET A 122 -14.09 -11.22 -27.19
CA MET A 122 -15.00 -11.94 -26.30
C MET A 122 -16.09 -12.69 -27.07
N GLY A 123 -16.42 -13.89 -26.59
CA GLY A 123 -17.61 -14.61 -27.07
C GLY A 123 -18.87 -13.87 -26.65
N ILE A 124 -19.89 -13.82 -27.52
CA ILE A 124 -21.09 -13.02 -27.28
C ILE A 124 -21.81 -13.39 -25.96
N ASP A 125 -21.78 -14.67 -25.59
CA ASP A 125 -22.42 -15.19 -24.37
C ASP A 125 -21.76 -14.71 -23.07
N TYR A 126 -20.47 -14.37 -23.12
CA TYR A 126 -19.68 -13.89 -21.96
C TYR A 126 -19.52 -12.36 -21.94
N PHE A 127 -19.93 -11.66 -23.01
CA PHE A 127 -19.61 -10.26 -23.21
C PHE A 127 -20.06 -9.35 -22.07
N GLU A 128 -21.32 -9.42 -21.64
CA GLU A 128 -21.86 -8.50 -20.62
C GLU A 128 -21.17 -8.73 -19.27
N MET A 129 -21.05 -9.99 -18.84
CA MET A 129 -20.39 -10.35 -17.58
C MET A 129 -18.92 -9.91 -17.56
N MET A 130 -18.17 -10.19 -18.62
CA MET A 130 -16.76 -9.83 -18.70
C MET A 130 -16.56 -8.33 -18.86
N SER A 131 -17.48 -7.63 -19.55
CA SER A 131 -17.46 -6.17 -19.65
C SER A 131 -17.59 -5.51 -18.27
N ASP A 132 -18.48 -6.01 -17.42
CA ASP A 132 -18.66 -5.53 -16.04
C ASP A 132 -17.44 -5.87 -15.17
N ALA A 133 -16.89 -7.08 -15.30
CA ALA A 133 -15.66 -7.47 -14.61
C ALA A 133 -14.48 -6.56 -14.97
N TRP A 134 -14.35 -6.18 -16.25
CA TRP A 134 -13.34 -5.22 -16.70
C TRP A 134 -13.54 -3.82 -16.11
N ASP A 135 -14.78 -3.35 -15.96
CA ASP A 135 -15.04 -2.06 -15.31
C ASP A 135 -14.54 -2.06 -13.85
N HIS A 136 -14.80 -3.13 -13.11
CA HIS A 136 -14.28 -3.29 -11.75
C HIS A 136 -12.76 -3.43 -11.69
N ALA A 137 -12.19 -4.26 -12.57
CA ALA A 137 -10.73 -4.47 -12.64
C ALA A 137 -9.99 -3.14 -12.85
N LEU A 138 -10.45 -2.31 -13.79
CA LEU A 138 -9.82 -1.01 -14.08
C LEU A 138 -9.90 -0.03 -12.91
N ILE A 139 -10.99 -0.05 -12.13
CA ILE A 139 -11.10 0.74 -10.91
C ILE A 139 -10.04 0.30 -9.90
N ILE A 140 -9.86 -1.00 -9.68
CA ILE A 140 -8.84 -1.54 -8.76
C ILE A 140 -7.44 -1.18 -9.26
N VAL A 141 -7.16 -1.32 -10.56
CA VAL A 141 -5.86 -0.91 -11.15
C VAL A 141 -5.60 0.58 -10.89
N ARG A 142 -6.60 1.44 -11.10
CA ARG A 142 -6.48 2.87 -10.78
C ARG A 142 -6.18 3.09 -9.31
N GLU A 143 -6.95 2.48 -8.40
CA GLU A 143 -6.75 2.63 -6.96
C GLU A 143 -5.35 2.16 -6.54
N LEU A 144 -4.88 1.01 -7.02
CA LEU A 144 -3.53 0.50 -6.74
C LEU A 144 -2.42 1.39 -7.31
N ALA A 145 -2.62 1.97 -8.49
CA ALA A 145 -1.63 2.81 -9.15
C ALA A 145 -1.59 4.25 -8.58
N GLU A 146 -2.74 4.78 -8.17
CA GLU A 146 -2.89 6.08 -7.49
C GLU A 146 -2.55 5.98 -6.00
N THR A 147 -2.58 4.78 -5.42
CA THR A 147 -2.00 4.52 -4.09
C THR A 147 -0.49 4.61 -4.21
N ASP A 148 0.00 5.83 -4.09
CA ASP A 148 1.39 6.16 -4.28
C ASP A 148 2.23 5.43 -3.21
N THR A 149 3.05 4.51 -3.71
CA THR A 149 4.00 3.69 -2.95
C THR A 149 5.45 4.12 -3.28
N SER A 150 5.63 5.27 -3.90
CA SER A 150 6.96 5.82 -4.17
C SER A 150 7.56 6.49 -2.93
N ALA A 151 8.87 6.76 -2.98
CA ALA A 151 9.53 7.56 -1.97
C ALA A 151 8.88 8.95 -1.80
N SER A 152 8.26 9.53 -2.84
CA SER A 152 7.56 10.82 -2.71
C SER A 152 6.28 10.70 -1.91
N ALA A 153 5.47 9.66 -2.11
CA ALA A 153 4.28 9.43 -1.29
C ALA A 153 4.59 9.28 0.18
N LEU A 154 5.64 8.51 0.49
CA LEU A 154 6.04 8.28 1.85
C LEU A 154 6.53 9.58 2.50
N LEU A 155 7.28 10.40 1.76
CA LEU A 155 7.66 11.74 2.20
C LEU A 155 6.45 12.63 2.44
N ASP A 156 5.46 12.62 1.53
CA ASP A 156 4.22 13.38 1.71
C ASP A 156 3.41 12.88 2.92
N GLN A 157 3.35 11.56 3.15
CA GLN A 157 2.71 10.99 4.34
C GLN A 157 3.43 11.39 5.63
N LEU A 158 4.77 11.36 5.64
CA LEU A 158 5.58 11.81 6.78
C LEU A 158 5.39 13.31 7.03
N ASP A 159 5.40 14.14 5.99
CA ASP A 159 5.21 15.59 6.09
C ASP A 159 3.80 15.93 6.60
N ASN A 160 2.78 15.29 6.05
CA ASN A 160 1.39 15.49 6.47
C ASN A 160 1.15 15.00 7.90
N THR A 161 1.69 13.84 8.28
CA THR A 161 1.55 13.34 9.66
C THR A 161 2.33 14.20 10.65
N THR A 162 3.52 14.68 10.30
CA THR A 162 4.28 15.65 11.11
C THR A 162 3.48 16.91 11.37
N LYS A 163 2.95 17.53 10.30
CA LYS A 163 2.10 18.72 10.39
C LYS A 163 0.89 18.47 11.28
N ASN A 164 0.14 17.41 11.02
CA ASN A 164 -1.09 17.09 11.76
C ASN A 164 -0.82 16.76 13.24
N PHE A 165 0.33 16.17 13.55
CA PHE A 165 0.76 15.90 14.93
C PHE A 165 1.10 17.20 15.66
N LEU A 166 1.85 18.10 15.02
CA LEU A 166 2.13 19.44 15.56
C LEU A 166 0.85 20.25 15.80
N GLU A 167 -0.09 20.24 14.85
CA GLU A 167 -1.41 20.88 15.02
C GLU A 167 -2.19 20.28 16.20
N ALA A 168 -2.10 18.95 16.40
CA ALA A 168 -2.74 18.30 17.54
C ALA A 168 -2.10 18.69 18.88
N ILE A 169 -0.77 18.85 18.94
CA ILE A 169 -0.08 19.37 20.13
C ILE A 169 -0.44 20.84 20.38
N ASP A 170 -0.57 21.64 19.32
CA ASP A 170 -0.79 23.08 19.46
C ASP A 170 -2.16 23.41 20.08
N ALA A 171 -3.13 22.50 19.96
CA ALA A 171 -4.45 22.62 20.55
C ALA A 171 -4.47 22.64 22.10
N PHE A 172 -3.34 22.36 22.76
CA PHE A 172 -3.18 22.38 24.22
C PHE A 172 -2.34 23.58 24.66
N ASP A 173 -2.69 24.21 25.77
CA ASP A 173 -1.74 25.06 26.50
C ASP A 173 -0.79 24.24 27.41
N GLU A 174 0.16 24.91 28.06
CA GLU A 174 1.18 24.28 28.93
C GLU A 174 0.58 23.52 30.13
N ASN A 175 -0.57 23.97 30.65
CA ASN A 175 -1.26 23.29 31.74
C ASN A 175 -2.10 22.15 31.20
N GLU A 176 -2.87 22.38 30.13
CA GLU A 176 -3.76 21.40 29.50
C GLU A 176 -2.97 20.16 29.01
N ILE A 177 -1.77 20.35 28.45
CA ILE A 177 -0.95 19.23 27.96
C ILE A 177 -0.52 18.28 29.10
N ASN A 178 -0.45 18.79 30.33
CA ASN A 178 -0.10 18.04 31.54
C ASN A 178 -1.32 17.58 32.35
N GLU A 179 -2.54 17.87 31.89
CA GLU A 179 -3.75 17.49 32.61
C GLU A 179 -4.16 16.05 32.28
N VAL A 180 -4.53 15.29 33.32
CA VAL A 180 -5.11 13.95 33.17
C VAL A 180 -6.59 14.09 32.75
N PRO A 181 -6.98 13.68 31.52
CA PRO A 181 -8.33 13.91 31.01
C PRO A 181 -9.37 12.97 31.64
N PHE A 182 -8.99 11.75 32.01
CA PHE A 182 -9.83 10.78 32.71
C PHE A 182 -8.97 9.74 33.44
N GLU A 183 -9.55 9.04 34.42
CA GLU A 183 -8.82 8.09 35.25
C GLU A 183 -8.11 6.99 34.42
N GLY A 184 -6.84 6.75 34.72
CA GLY A 184 -6.02 5.72 34.04
C GLY A 184 -5.54 6.08 32.63
N SER A 185 -5.73 7.34 32.18
CA SER A 185 -5.24 7.81 30.89
C SER A 185 -3.87 8.46 30.98
N TRP A 186 -3.20 8.54 29.83
CA TRP A 186 -2.06 9.44 29.64
C TRP A 186 -2.53 10.87 29.39
N THR A 187 -1.70 11.82 29.81
CA THR A 187 -1.83 13.24 29.45
C THR A 187 -1.40 13.48 28.01
N GLY A 188 -1.65 14.67 27.46
CA GLY A 188 -1.14 15.06 26.14
C GLY A 188 0.39 14.97 26.07
N GLY A 189 1.09 15.45 27.10
CA GLY A 189 2.55 15.46 27.17
C GLY A 189 3.15 14.06 27.22
N GLN A 190 2.48 13.14 27.94
CA GLN A 190 2.86 11.73 27.96
C GLN A 190 2.69 11.05 26.60
N VAL A 191 1.66 11.41 25.83
CA VAL A 191 1.48 10.88 24.46
C VAL A 191 2.60 11.37 23.54
N VAL A 192 3.03 12.63 23.65
CA VAL A 192 4.15 13.15 22.85
C VAL A 192 5.47 12.51 23.26
N GLU A 193 5.77 12.39 24.56
CA GLU A 193 6.97 11.69 25.04
C GLU A 193 6.99 10.22 24.59
N HIS A 194 5.83 9.55 24.55
CA HIS A 194 5.73 8.19 24.06
C HIS A 194 6.17 8.06 22.59
N ILE A 195 5.74 8.99 21.72
CA ILE A 195 6.18 9.01 20.32
C ILE A 195 7.70 9.20 20.25
N LEU A 196 8.23 10.20 20.96
CA LEU A 196 9.67 10.47 21.02
C LEU A 196 10.48 9.25 21.49
N LYS A 197 9.97 8.51 22.47
CA LYS A 197 10.63 7.27 22.94
C LYS A 197 10.56 6.15 21.92
N SER A 198 9.42 5.99 21.26
CA SER A 198 9.19 4.93 20.30
C SER A 198 10.02 5.07 19.03
N GLU A 199 10.39 6.30 18.68
CA GLU A 199 11.13 6.64 17.48
C GLU A 199 12.60 7.02 17.77
N SER A 200 12.97 7.06 19.05
CA SER A 200 14.32 7.39 19.49
C SER A 200 15.36 6.45 18.89
N GLY A 201 16.36 7.01 18.21
CA GLY A 201 17.44 6.24 17.57
C GLY A 201 17.00 5.48 16.32
N LEU A 202 15.77 5.68 15.83
CA LEU A 202 15.27 5.05 14.62
C LEU A 202 16.16 5.36 13.41
N PRO A 203 16.59 6.62 13.12
CA PRO A 203 17.47 6.89 11.98
C PRO A 203 18.76 6.05 12.00
N ASP A 204 19.45 5.99 13.15
CA ASP A 204 20.68 5.21 13.30
C ASP A 204 20.42 3.70 13.14
N MET A 205 19.30 3.21 13.68
CA MET A 205 18.90 1.80 13.53
C MET A 205 18.63 1.43 12.07
N LEU A 206 17.96 2.31 11.32
CA LEU A 206 17.67 2.11 9.90
C LEU A 206 18.93 2.12 9.05
N LEU A 207 19.90 2.97 9.39
CA LEU A 207 21.15 3.14 8.64
C LEU A 207 22.28 2.21 9.11
N GLY A 208 22.11 1.53 10.25
CA GLY A 208 23.03 0.53 10.78
C GLY A 208 22.98 -0.81 10.03
N ASP A 209 23.12 -1.92 10.74
CA ASP A 209 23.23 -3.25 10.15
C ASP A 209 22.03 -3.62 9.26
N TYR A 210 22.30 -3.93 8.00
CA TYR A 210 21.29 -4.22 6.97
C TYR A 210 21.57 -5.51 6.20
N ALA A 211 20.54 -5.99 5.48
CA ALA A 211 20.64 -7.08 4.52
C ALA A 211 19.77 -6.80 3.29
N ASP A 212 20.12 -7.44 2.16
CA ASP A 212 19.28 -7.43 0.95
C ASP A 212 17.94 -8.11 1.23
N THR A 213 16.85 -7.45 0.85
CA THR A 213 15.50 -7.93 1.13
C THR A 213 15.12 -9.06 0.17
N GLN A 214 14.83 -10.25 0.72
CA GLN A 214 14.50 -11.47 -0.04
C GLN A 214 12.99 -11.68 -0.23
N ARG A 215 12.19 -10.63 -0.02
CA ARG A 215 10.73 -10.61 -0.08
C ARG A 215 10.26 -9.28 -0.67
N PRO A 216 8.97 -9.12 -1.02
CA PRO A 216 8.46 -7.80 -1.37
C PRO A 216 8.78 -6.76 -0.28
N VAL A 217 9.19 -5.57 -0.70
CA VAL A 217 9.68 -4.51 0.18
C VAL A 217 8.60 -4.02 1.15
N ASP A 218 7.34 -4.10 0.72
CA ASP A 218 6.12 -3.67 1.40
C ASP A 218 5.35 -4.82 2.07
N ALA A 219 5.90 -6.04 2.12
CA ALA A 219 5.15 -7.24 2.51
C ALA A 219 4.45 -7.15 3.89
N ASN A 220 5.00 -6.40 4.84
CA ASN A 220 4.44 -6.24 6.18
C ASN A 220 3.66 -4.94 6.38
N ILE A 221 3.55 -4.07 5.38
CA ILE A 221 2.83 -2.79 5.53
C ILE A 221 1.36 -3.04 5.92
N ALA A 222 0.67 -3.98 5.26
CA ALA A 222 -0.72 -4.28 5.57
C ALA A 222 -0.91 -4.75 7.03
N GLU A 223 0.02 -5.56 7.55
CA GLU A 223 -0.02 -6.02 8.95
C GLU A 223 0.23 -4.86 9.92
N ILE A 224 1.20 -3.99 9.63
CA ILE A 224 1.49 -2.79 10.42
C ILE A 224 0.27 -1.87 10.45
N GLU A 225 -0.34 -1.61 9.30
CA GLU A 225 -1.56 -0.80 9.20
C GLU A 225 -2.71 -1.41 9.99
N HIS A 226 -2.91 -2.72 9.88
CA HIS A 226 -3.94 -3.44 10.64
C HIS A 226 -3.76 -3.25 12.16
N ILE A 227 -2.53 -3.35 12.68
CA ILE A 227 -2.22 -3.18 14.10
C ILE A 227 -2.47 -1.74 14.57
N PHE A 228 -1.96 -0.74 13.84
CA PHE A 228 -1.92 0.64 14.34
C PHE A 228 -3.17 1.46 14.01
N LEU A 229 -3.82 1.18 12.88
CA LEU A 229 -5.02 1.87 12.43
C LEU A 229 -6.32 1.23 12.93
N ASP A 230 -6.25 0.11 13.66
CA ASP A 230 -7.37 -0.36 14.49
C ASP A 230 -7.44 0.43 15.81
N PHE A 231 -8.30 1.44 15.85
CA PHE A 231 -8.54 2.26 17.04
C PHE A 231 -9.43 1.60 18.09
N SER A 232 -10.01 0.44 17.79
CA SER A 232 -10.90 -0.29 18.72
C SER A 232 -10.13 -1.15 19.71
N THR A 233 -8.98 -1.69 19.30
CA THR A 233 -8.14 -2.54 20.14
C THR A 233 -7.29 -1.71 21.11
N LYS A 234 -7.34 -2.06 22.40
CA LYS A 234 -6.47 -1.50 23.43
C LYS A 234 -5.11 -2.19 23.40
N MET A 235 -4.06 -1.40 23.18
CA MET A 235 -2.66 -1.87 23.20
C MET A 235 -1.93 -1.37 24.44
N LYS A 236 -1.03 -2.18 24.97
CA LYS A 236 -0.05 -1.75 25.97
C LYS A 236 1.26 -1.45 25.28
N ALA A 237 1.80 -0.26 25.49
CA ALA A 237 3.15 0.07 25.03
C ALA A 237 4.16 -0.84 25.74
N PRO A 238 5.24 -1.26 25.05
CA PRO A 238 6.38 -1.91 25.71
C PRO A 238 6.95 -1.04 26.82
N ASP A 239 7.52 -1.66 27.86
CA ASP A 239 7.98 -0.95 29.08
C ASP A 239 8.96 0.20 28.77
N PHE A 240 9.82 0.03 27.76
CA PHE A 240 10.79 1.05 27.34
C PHE A 240 10.16 2.26 26.63
N ASN A 241 8.92 2.13 26.13
CA ASN A 241 8.16 3.20 25.49
C ASN A 241 7.16 3.88 26.44
N VAL A 242 7.11 3.51 27.71
CA VAL A 242 6.22 4.13 28.68
C VAL A 242 6.73 5.56 29.01
N PRO A 243 5.88 6.60 28.90
CA PRO A 243 6.28 7.96 29.22
C PRO A 243 6.44 8.17 30.74
N SER A 244 7.22 9.17 31.12
CA SER A 244 7.37 9.63 32.50
C SER A 244 6.10 10.32 33.02
N ASN A 245 6.02 10.60 34.32
CA ASN A 245 4.85 11.23 34.94
C ASN A 245 4.76 12.76 34.72
N GLY A 246 5.78 13.38 34.11
CA GLY A 246 5.84 14.83 33.92
C GLY A 246 6.19 15.64 35.19
N PRO A 247 5.94 16.97 35.19
CA PRO A 247 5.34 17.71 34.07
C PRO A 247 6.27 17.74 32.86
N HIS A 248 5.68 17.76 31.68
CA HIS A 248 6.35 17.89 30.42
C HIS A 248 6.29 19.33 29.93
N ASN A 249 7.42 19.87 29.50
CA ASN A 249 7.44 21.19 28.89
C ASN A 249 6.97 21.11 27.44
N LYS A 250 5.90 21.85 27.07
CA LYS A 250 5.34 21.78 25.70
C LYS A 250 6.36 22.20 24.65
N ALA A 251 7.12 23.27 24.92
CA ALA A 251 8.08 23.80 23.95
C ALA A 251 9.26 22.82 23.72
N GLU A 252 9.76 22.18 24.77
CA GLU A 252 10.80 21.15 24.65
C GLU A 252 10.30 19.92 23.89
N LEU A 253 9.07 19.46 24.16
CA LEU A 253 8.45 18.35 23.44
C LEU A 253 8.30 18.65 21.95
N VAL A 254 7.80 19.84 21.60
CA VAL A 254 7.64 20.28 20.20
C VAL A 254 8.99 20.36 19.50
N ALA A 255 10.00 20.97 20.13
CA ALA A 255 11.33 21.09 19.56
C ALA A 255 12.00 19.71 19.34
N ALA A 256 11.87 18.80 20.31
CA ALA A 256 12.36 17.43 20.19
C ALA A 256 11.67 16.68 19.04
N PHE A 257 10.35 16.81 18.93
CA PHE A 257 9.57 16.14 17.89
C PHE A 257 9.91 16.66 16.49
N GLN A 258 10.05 17.98 16.32
CA GLN A 258 10.46 18.58 15.05
C GLN A 258 11.84 18.06 14.61
N LYS A 259 12.80 18.04 15.53
CA LYS A 259 14.15 17.53 15.25
C LYS A 259 14.12 16.05 14.84
N GLU A 260 13.42 15.21 15.59
CA GLU A 260 13.31 13.78 15.29
C GLU A 260 12.65 13.54 13.92
N ARG A 261 11.59 14.29 13.61
CA ARG A 261 10.91 14.23 12.31
C ARG A 261 11.79 14.65 11.15
N GLU A 262 12.61 15.68 11.32
CA GLU A 262 13.60 16.10 10.31
C GLU A 262 14.64 14.99 10.04
N GLU A 263 15.14 14.34 11.09
CA GLU A 263 16.12 13.23 10.96
C GLU A 263 15.50 12.01 10.26
N ILE A 264 14.27 11.61 10.64
CA ILE A 264 13.54 10.51 10.00
C ILE A 264 13.23 10.83 8.53
N ARG A 265 12.74 12.04 8.25
CA ARG A 265 12.45 12.48 6.88
C ARG A 265 13.70 12.47 6.01
N LYS A 266 14.86 12.82 6.56
CA LYS A 266 16.14 12.76 5.85
C LYS A 266 16.50 11.33 5.43
N VAL A 267 16.28 10.35 6.29
CA VAL A 267 16.46 8.93 5.94
C VAL A 267 15.56 8.57 4.74
N ALA A 268 14.28 8.93 4.82
CA ALA A 268 13.30 8.67 3.76
C ALA A 268 13.68 9.31 2.41
N ALA A 269 14.29 10.50 2.43
CA ALA A 269 14.62 11.26 1.23
C ALA A 269 15.95 10.86 0.57
N GLU A 270 16.93 10.42 1.36
CA GLU A 270 18.33 10.33 0.91
C GLU A 270 18.87 8.89 0.79
N HIS A 271 18.12 7.88 1.24
CA HIS A 271 18.63 6.52 1.36
C HIS A 271 17.77 5.48 0.64
N ASP A 272 18.38 4.34 0.30
CA ASP A 272 17.68 3.18 -0.24
C ASP A 272 16.77 2.58 0.84
N LEU A 273 15.46 2.65 0.61
CA LEU A 273 14.44 2.18 1.54
C LEU A 273 14.10 0.69 1.36
N SER A 274 14.63 0.05 0.32
CA SER A 274 14.34 -1.34 -0.01
C SER A 274 15.05 -2.33 0.91
N LEU A 275 16.13 -1.91 1.59
CA LEU A 275 16.95 -2.77 2.45
C LEU A 275 16.25 -3.14 3.76
N THR A 276 16.49 -4.35 4.24
CA THR A 276 16.00 -4.83 5.54
C THR A 276 16.91 -4.33 6.65
N ALA A 277 16.36 -3.58 7.61
CA ALA A 277 17.06 -3.20 8.83
C ALA A 277 17.10 -4.40 9.79
N THR A 278 18.29 -4.81 10.21
CA THR A 278 18.48 -6.10 10.93
C THR A 278 18.84 -5.93 12.40
N ALA A 279 19.19 -4.72 12.82
CA ALA A 279 19.60 -4.39 14.19
C ALA A 279 18.47 -4.55 15.22
N PHE A 280 17.21 -4.43 14.78
CA PHE A 280 16.04 -4.59 15.66
C PHE A 280 14.89 -5.30 14.93
N ALA A 281 14.23 -6.21 15.62
CA ALA A 281 13.04 -6.90 15.11
C ALA A 281 11.79 -6.25 15.71
N PHE A 282 10.87 -5.82 14.84
CA PHE A 282 9.60 -5.26 15.24
C PHE A 282 8.78 -6.28 16.04
N PRO A 283 8.31 -5.95 17.25
CA PRO A 283 7.58 -6.90 18.10
C PRO A 283 6.37 -7.50 17.38
N GLY A 284 6.30 -8.84 17.33
CA GLY A 284 5.19 -9.58 16.72
C GLY A 284 5.24 -9.73 15.20
N VAL A 285 6.06 -8.94 14.48
CA VAL A 285 6.16 -8.96 13.01
C VAL A 285 7.51 -9.50 12.53
N GLY A 286 8.61 -9.03 13.13
CA GLY A 286 9.98 -9.43 12.77
C GLY A 286 10.80 -8.33 12.12
N LYS A 287 11.79 -8.68 11.28
CA LYS A 287 12.68 -7.71 10.64
C LYS A 287 11.96 -7.01 9.49
N LEU A 288 12.00 -5.68 9.52
CA LEU A 288 11.32 -4.82 8.56
C LEU A 288 12.30 -4.17 7.58
N THR A 289 11.80 -3.85 6.39
CA THR A 289 12.49 -2.93 5.48
C THR A 289 12.50 -1.52 6.06
N ARG A 290 13.43 -0.69 5.60
CA ARG A 290 13.45 0.73 5.97
C ARG A 290 12.13 1.42 5.60
N TRP A 291 11.56 1.07 4.45
CA TRP A 291 10.22 1.53 4.07
C TRP A 291 9.16 1.10 5.09
N GLU A 292 9.08 -0.17 5.44
CA GLU A 292 8.09 -0.65 6.43
C GLU A 292 8.22 0.04 7.80
N TRP A 293 9.45 0.31 8.26
CA TRP A 293 9.68 1.12 9.47
C TRP A 293 9.14 2.55 9.35
N LEU A 294 9.33 3.19 8.19
CA LEU A 294 8.80 4.53 7.95
C LEU A 294 7.26 4.52 7.80
N ASN A 295 6.67 3.44 7.28
CA ASN A 295 5.21 3.27 7.28
C ASN A 295 4.68 3.08 8.72
N PHE A 296 5.40 2.33 9.57
CA PHE A 296 5.10 2.27 11.01
C PHE A 296 5.06 3.67 11.64
N VAL A 297 6.06 4.52 11.38
CA VAL A 297 6.10 5.90 11.87
C VAL A 297 4.84 6.69 11.48
N VAL A 298 4.40 6.56 10.22
CA VAL A 298 3.19 7.21 9.71
C VAL A 298 1.93 6.70 10.44
N CYS A 299 1.75 5.39 10.56
CA CYS A 299 0.57 4.79 11.19
C CYS A 299 0.54 5.01 12.71
N HIS A 300 1.69 4.95 13.37
CA HIS A 300 1.85 5.26 14.79
C HIS A 300 1.50 6.72 15.08
N SER A 301 1.95 7.65 14.23
CA SER A 301 1.55 9.07 14.29
C SER A 301 0.04 9.24 14.14
N LYS A 302 -0.59 8.61 13.13
CA LYS A 302 -2.05 8.67 12.94
C LYS A 302 -2.79 8.18 14.18
N ARG A 303 -2.31 7.09 14.80
CA ARG A 303 -2.86 6.54 16.05
C ARG A 303 -2.86 7.56 17.18
N HIS A 304 -1.71 8.20 17.41
CA HIS A 304 -1.56 9.12 18.53
C HIS A 304 -2.12 10.52 18.26
N ILE A 305 -2.26 10.95 17.00
CA ILE A 305 -3.09 12.12 16.63
C ILE A 305 -4.53 11.91 17.08
N TYR A 306 -5.11 10.74 16.79
CA TYR A 306 -6.46 10.40 17.26
C TYR A 306 -6.55 10.44 18.79
N GLN A 307 -5.56 9.87 19.49
CA GLN A 307 -5.50 9.90 20.95
C GLN A 307 -5.45 11.34 21.48
N LEU A 308 -4.56 12.19 20.96
CA LEU A 308 -4.46 13.61 21.33
C LEU A 308 -5.79 14.35 21.11
N LYS A 309 -6.42 14.16 19.96
CA LYS A 309 -7.75 14.76 19.67
C LYS A 309 -8.81 14.32 20.67
N ASN A 310 -8.82 13.04 21.06
CA ASN A 310 -9.74 12.53 22.07
C ASN A 310 -9.45 13.10 23.47
N ILE A 311 -8.18 13.20 23.87
CA ILE A 311 -7.77 13.85 25.12
C ILE A 311 -8.27 15.30 25.12
N ARG A 312 -8.01 16.06 24.05
CA ARG A 312 -8.45 17.46 23.93
C ARG A 312 -9.95 17.60 24.10
N LYS A 313 -10.73 16.74 23.43
CA LYS A 313 -12.20 16.71 23.55
C LYS A 313 -12.63 16.47 25.00
N LYS A 314 -11.99 15.53 25.70
CA LYS A 314 -12.31 15.20 27.11
C LYS A 314 -12.00 16.33 28.08
N LEU A 315 -10.89 17.05 27.87
CA LEU A 315 -10.57 18.24 28.66
C LEU A 315 -11.61 19.35 28.44
N SER A 316 -12.03 19.59 27.19
CA SER A 316 -13.09 20.58 26.90
C SER A 316 -14.43 20.22 27.57
N GLU A 317 -14.80 18.94 27.60
CA GLU A 317 -16.03 18.46 28.28
C GLU A 317 -15.95 18.68 29.79
N LYS A 318 -14.77 18.54 30.40
CA LYS A 318 -14.54 18.71 31.84
C LYS A 318 -14.61 20.18 32.28
N VAL A 319 -14.23 21.13 31.42
CA VAL A 319 -14.34 22.57 31.69
C VAL A 319 -15.78 23.08 31.55
N ALA A 320 -16.60 22.41 30.72
CA ALA A 320 -17.98 22.82 30.43
C ALA A 320 -19.03 22.29 31.43
N GLY A 321 -18.69 21.31 32.27
CA GLY A 321 -19.58 20.70 33.28
C GLY A 321 -19.24 21.14 34.70
#